data_AF-A0A947EXF3-F1
#
_entry.id   AF-A0A947EXF3-F1
#
_cell.length_a   1.000
_cell.length_b   1.000
_cell.length_c   1.000
_cell.angle_alpha   90.00
_cell.angle_beta   90.00
_cell.angle_gamma   90.00
#
_symmetry.space_group_name_H-M   'P 1'
#
loop_
_entity.id
_entity.type
_entity.pdbx_description
1 polymer ?
#
loop_
_entity_poly.entity_id
_entity_poly.type
_entity_poly.pdbx_seq_one_letter_code
_entity_poly.pdbx_strand_id
1 'polypeptide(L)' 'LIDAYKHSEDKSKFFKTSGFTKHAGTAKLQSGIEAGLSEDDIRKSWEADLNRFKSIRAKYLIYP' A
#
# COMPACT_ATOMS: atom_id res chain seq x y z
N LEU A 1 10.51 -1.21 2.48
CA LEU A 1 9.68 -2.38 2.11
C LEU A 1 10.06 -2.93 0.73
N ILE A 2 9.88 -2.16 -0.35
CA ILE A 2 10.24 -2.61 -1.72
C ILE A 2 11.72 -2.98 -1.81
N ASP A 3 12.60 -2.15 -1.25
CA ASP A 3 14.04 -2.42 -1.22
C ASP A 3 14.38 -3.71 -0.44
N ALA A 4 13.78 -3.90 0.73
CA ALA A 4 13.93 -5.13 1.51
C ALA A 4 13.41 -6.37 0.76
N TYR A 5 12.30 -6.25 0.00
CA TYR A 5 11.79 -7.34 -0.84
C TYR A 5 12.76 -7.66 -1.98
N LYS A 6 13.32 -6.64 -2.64
CA LYS A 6 14.31 -6.80 -3.73
C LYS A 6 15.55 -7.55 -3.26
N HIS A 7 16.03 -7.26 -2.05
CA HIS A 7 17.23 -7.87 -1.46
C HIS A 7 16.95 -9.11 -0.60
N SER A 8 15.72 -9.60 -0.56
CA SER A 8 15.40 -10.83 0.18
C SER A 8 15.86 -12.08 -0.57
N GLU A 9 16.41 -13.05 0.16
CA GLU A 9 16.88 -14.32 -0.41
C GLU A 9 15.73 -15.18 -0.93
N ASP A 10 14.64 -15.29 -0.16
CA ASP A 10 13.44 -16.07 -0.51
C ASP A 10 12.20 -15.18 -0.55
N LYS A 11 11.88 -14.70 -1.76
CA LYS A 11 10.72 -13.85 -2.04
C LYS A 11 9.39 -14.52 -1.70
N SER A 12 9.32 -15.86 -1.72
CA SER A 12 8.08 -16.60 -1.44
C SER A 12 7.67 -16.55 0.04
N LYS A 13 8.66 -16.33 0.93
CA LYS A 13 8.45 -16.25 2.38
C LYS A 13 8.47 -14.82 2.93
N PHE A 14 8.75 -13.84 2.08
CA PHE A 14 8.88 -12.45 2.50
C PHE A 14 7.57 -11.91 3.10
N PHE A 15 6.44 -12.17 2.44
CA PHE A 15 5.13 -11.74 2.92
C PHE A 15 4.43 -12.87 3.70
N LYS A 16 4.11 -12.59 4.96
CA LYS A 16 3.04 -13.33 5.67
C LYS A 16 1.69 -12.82 5.14
N THR A 17 1.27 -13.29 3.96
CA THR A 17 0.13 -12.76 3.17
C THR A 17 -1.11 -12.46 4.04
N SER A 18 -1.50 -13.38 4.92
CA SER A 18 -2.68 -13.22 5.78
C SER A 18 -2.57 -12.09 6.80
N GLY A 19 -1.36 -11.80 7.30
CA GLY A 19 -1.11 -10.68 8.22
C GLY A 19 -0.86 -9.38 7.46
N PHE A 20 -0.06 -9.45 6.39
CA PHE A 20 0.32 -8.27 5.61
C PHE A 20 -0.89 -7.60 4.96
N THR A 21 -1.76 -8.36 4.30
CA THR A 21 -2.96 -7.81 3.64
C THR A 21 -3.96 -7.22 4.63
N LYS A 22 -4.04 -7.76 5.86
CA LYS A 22 -4.85 -7.18 6.94
C LYS A 22 -4.31 -5.83 7.39
N HIS A 23 -3.00 -5.71 7.59
CA HIS A 23 -2.37 -4.45 7.99
C HIS A 23 -2.39 -3.41 6.87
N ALA A 24 -2.21 -3.84 5.61
CA ALA A 24 -2.29 -2.96 4.45
C ALA A 24 -3.73 -2.54 4.12
N GLY A 25 -4.74 -3.26 4.62
CA GLY A 25 -6.14 -3.04 4.28
C GLY A 25 -6.51 -3.41 2.83
N THR A 26 -5.60 -4.07 2.10
CA THR A 26 -5.79 -4.48 0.71
C THR A 26 -4.78 -5.55 0.30
N ALA A 27 -5.16 -6.40 -0.66
CA ALA A 27 -4.24 -7.33 -1.32
C ALA A 27 -3.37 -6.65 -2.38
N LYS A 28 -3.79 -5.49 -2.90
CA LYS A 28 -3.16 -4.82 -4.05
C LYS A 28 -1.71 -4.41 -3.80
N LEU A 29 -1.37 -4.03 -2.56
CA LEU A 29 -0.02 -3.61 -2.22
C LEU A 29 0.99 -4.74 -2.39
N GLN A 30 0.67 -5.95 -1.90
CA GLN A 30 1.54 -7.10 -2.04
C GLN A 30 1.73 -7.44 -3.53
N SER A 31 0.62 -7.55 -4.27
CA SER A 31 0.66 -7.85 -5.70
C SER A 31 1.45 -6.82 -6.51
N GLY A 32 1.36 -5.53 -6.16
CA GLY A 32 2.14 -4.47 -6.82
C GLY A 32 3.64 -4.60 -6.60
N ILE A 33 4.06 -4.97 -5.38
CA ILE A 33 5.48 -5.18 -5.06
C ILE A 33 6.02 -6.44 -5.76
N GLU A 34 5.26 -7.52 -5.75
CA GLU A 34 5.59 -8.77 -6.45
C GLU A 34 5.66 -8.58 -7.98
N ALA A 35 4.80 -7.73 -8.54
CA ALA A 35 4.81 -7.34 -9.95
C ALA A 35 5.94 -6.35 -10.32
N GLY A 36 6.74 -5.89 -9.35
CA GLY A 36 7.87 -4.99 -9.59
C GLY A 36 7.50 -3.54 -9.87
N LEU A 37 6.30 -3.09 -9.47
CA LEU A 37 5.92 -1.69 -9.59
C LEU A 37 6.83 -0.79 -8.75
N SER A 38 7.05 0.44 -9.24
CA SER A 38 7.77 1.45 -8.48
C SER A 38 6.95 1.93 -7.28
N GLU A 39 7.62 2.50 -6.28
CA GLU A 39 6.93 3.13 -5.16
C GLU A 39 5.96 4.22 -5.63
N ASP A 40 6.39 5.01 -6.62
CA ASP A 40 5.58 6.08 -7.20
C ASP A 40 4.30 5.55 -7.85
N ASP A 41 4.38 4.45 -8.59
CA ASP A 41 3.20 3.85 -9.24
C ASP A 41 2.23 3.29 -8.20
N ILE A 42 2.75 2.64 -7.17
CA ILE A 42 1.95 2.13 -6.05
C ILE A 42 1.27 3.31 -5.32
N ARG A 43 1.98 4.40 -5.05
CA ARG A 43 1.42 5.59 -4.40
C ARG A 43 0.36 6.29 -5.25
N LYS A 44 0.61 6.44 -6.56
CA LYS A 44 -0.35 6.99 -7.52
C LYS A 44 -1.64 6.17 -7.53
N SER A 45 -1.56 4.85 -7.37
CA SER A 45 -2.75 3.99 -7.31
C SER A 45 -3.70 4.31 -6.15
N TRP A 46 -3.20 4.98 -5.09
CA TRP A 46 -3.99 5.37 -3.92
C TRP A 46 -4.59 6.77 -4.05
N GLU A 47 -4.10 7.59 -4.97
CA GLU A 47 -4.39 9.03 -5.01
C GLU A 47 -5.88 9.34 -5.14
N ALA A 48 -6.58 8.59 -6.00
CA ALA A 48 -8.03 8.74 -6.20
C ALA A 48 -8.82 8.49 -4.90
N ASP A 49 -8.54 7.38 -4.21
CA ASP A 49 -9.22 7.01 -2.97
C ASP A 49 -8.84 7.94 -1.80
N LEU A 50 -7.58 8.38 -1.73
CA LEU A 50 -7.11 9.36 -0.76
C LEU A 50 -7.81 10.70 -0.95
N ASN A 51 -7.96 11.17 -2.19
CA ASN A 51 -8.66 12.43 -2.48
C ASN A 51 -10.15 12.31 -2.15
N ARG A 52 -10.79 11.18 -2.46
CA ARG A 52 -12.17 10.90 -2.04
C ARG A 52 -12.32 10.91 -0.51
N PHE A 53 -11.39 10.28 0.20
CA PHE A 53 -11.40 10.26 1.66
C PHE A 53 -11.18 11.66 2.26
N LYS A 54 -10.27 12.47 1.72
CA LYS A 54 -10.05 13.86 2.16
C LYS A 54 -11.34 14.67 2.08
N SER A 55 -12.12 14.54 1.00
CA SER A 55 -13.41 15.22 0.86
C SER A 55 -14.45 14.78 1.90
N ILE A 56 -14.45 13.50 2.29
CA ILE A 56 -15.30 13.00 3.38
C ILE A 56 -14.82 13.56 4.72
N ARG A 57 -13.51 13.46 4.99
CA ARG A 57 -12.85 13.89 6.23
C ARG A 57 -13.09 15.37 6.52
N ALA A 58 -13.12 16.22 5.49
CA ALA A 58 -13.30 17.66 5.63
C ALA A 58 -14.56 18.05 6.42
N LYS A 59 -15.64 17.27 6.35
CA LYS A 59 -16.89 17.52 7.09
C LYS A 59 -16.75 17.36 8.62
N TYR A 60 -15.70 16.68 9.07
CA TYR A 60 -15.51 16.27 10.46
C TYR A 60 -14.22 16.85 11.06
N LEU A 61 -13.57 17.79 10.38
CA LEU A 61 -12.39 18.47 10.91
C LEU A 61 -12.81 19.46 12.00
N ILE A 62 -12.25 19.28 13.20
CA ILE A 62 -12.40 20.20 14.33
C ILE A 62 -11.27 21.24 14.33
N TYR A 63 -10.16 20.93 13.66
CA TYR A 63 -8.98 21.76 13.57
C TYR A 63 -8.69 22.13 12.11
N PRO A 64 -8.31 23.39 11.84
CA PRO A 64 -7.78 23.82 10.54
C PRO A 64 -6.56 22.99 10.10
#